data_AF-A0A175VXN8-F1
#
_entry.id   AF-A0A175VXN8-F1
#
_cell.length_a   1.000
_cell.length_b   1.000
_cell.length_c   1.000
_cell.angle_alpha   90.00
_cell.angle_beta   90.00
_cell.angle_gamma   90.00
#
_symmetry.space_group_name_H-M   'P 1'
#
loop_
_entity.id
_entity.type
_entity.pdbx_description
1 polymer ?
#
loop_
_entity_poly.entity_id
_entity_poly.type
_entity_poly.pdbx_seq_one_letter_code
_entity_poly.pdbx_strand_id
1 'polypeptide(L)'
;MAHPSLPARLGPGVGSRHGREQGSKKALDIIRGDMVTDSGFLPAFIKAVHPALSNGAALDALNGEAHRVFTASLDEIVARGPRTVKLFEWIRHKFLMATTDSVYSPRNWGKFHPAIMFLMLDLLPPWAFRSAINARNRLAKSFQD
;
A
#
# COMPACT_ATOMS: atom_id res chain seq x y z
N MET A 1 62.05 -22.13 -4.67
CA MET A 1 60.99 -23.10 -4.30
C MET A 1 59.65 -22.53 -4.74
N ALA A 2 58.85 -23.37 -5.42
CA ALA A 2 57.50 -23.26 -6.02
C ALA A 2 56.64 -22.00 -5.75
N HIS A 3 56.17 -21.25 -6.78
CA HIS A 3 54.95 -21.44 -7.63
C HIS A 3 53.60 -21.32 -6.87
N PRO A 4 52.47 -20.88 -7.48
CA PRO A 4 52.24 -19.98 -8.63
C PRO A 4 51.15 -18.89 -8.42
N SER A 5 51.21 -17.88 -9.28
CA SER A 5 50.12 -16.97 -9.68
C SER A 5 48.94 -17.66 -10.37
N LEU A 6 47.71 -17.29 -10.00
CA LEU A 6 46.43 -17.64 -10.65
C LEU A 6 45.72 -16.34 -11.08
N PRO A 7 45.34 -16.18 -12.37
CA PRO A 7 44.50 -15.07 -12.83
C PRO A 7 43.06 -15.55 -13.06
N ALA A 8 42.05 -14.71 -12.77
CA ALA A 8 40.77 -14.65 -13.52
C ALA A 8 39.75 -13.67 -12.93
N ARG A 9 39.41 -12.65 -13.73
CA ARG A 9 38.05 -12.16 -14.04
C ARG A 9 36.99 -12.13 -12.92
N LEU A 10 36.56 -10.92 -12.57
CA LEU A 10 35.13 -10.53 -12.57
C LEU A 10 35.04 -9.01 -12.84
N GLY A 11 34.56 -8.64 -14.02
CA GLY A 11 33.91 -7.34 -14.26
C GLY A 11 32.61 -7.59 -15.04
N PRO A 12 31.81 -6.57 -15.42
CA PRO A 12 31.49 -5.30 -14.76
C PRO A 12 29.98 -5.25 -14.38
N GLY A 13 29.61 -4.49 -13.34
CA GLY A 13 28.23 -4.41 -12.83
C GLY A 13 27.67 -2.99 -12.69
N VAL A 14 28.02 -2.07 -13.58
CA VAL A 14 27.43 -0.73 -13.64
C VAL A 14 26.11 -0.81 -14.40
N GLY A 15 25.09 -1.38 -13.75
CA GLY A 15 23.73 -1.50 -14.26
C GLY A 15 22.81 -0.39 -13.74
N SER A 16 22.49 0.56 -14.62
CA SER A 16 21.17 1.24 -14.67
C SER A 16 20.68 1.97 -13.41
N ARG A 17 21.43 2.96 -12.91
CA ARG A 17 20.86 4.01 -12.02
C ARG A 17 20.11 5.11 -12.79
N HIS A 18 20.56 5.44 -14.00
CA HIS A 18 20.00 6.56 -14.79
C HIS A 18 18.54 6.38 -15.24
N GLY A 19 18.10 5.16 -15.52
CA GLY A 19 16.71 4.90 -15.97
C GLY A 19 15.67 4.94 -14.84
N ARG A 20 16.08 4.63 -13.60
CA ARG A 20 15.15 4.54 -12.46
C ARG A 20 14.82 5.91 -11.87
N GLU A 21 15.81 6.80 -11.82
CA GLU A 21 15.62 8.17 -11.32
C GLU A 21 14.66 9.00 -12.20
N GLN A 22 14.63 8.74 -13.51
CA GLN A 22 13.72 9.43 -14.44
C GLN A 22 12.25 9.03 -14.25
N GLY A 23 11.96 7.79 -13.85
CA GLY A 23 10.58 7.32 -13.61
C GLY A 23 9.94 8.02 -12.41
N SER A 24 10.66 8.07 -11.28
CA SER A 24 10.22 8.78 -10.08
C SER A 24 10.09 10.29 -10.31
N LYS A 25 11.06 10.92 -11.00
CA LYS A 25 10.98 12.36 -11.35
C LYS A 25 9.74 12.66 -12.20
N LYS A 26 9.49 11.89 -13.27
CA LYS A 26 8.29 12.09 -14.10
C LYS A 26 6.98 11.92 -13.31
N ALA A 27 6.90 10.92 -12.44
CA ALA A 27 5.71 10.73 -11.59
C ALA A 27 5.51 11.91 -10.62
N LEU A 28 6.60 12.37 -9.99
CA LEU A 28 6.56 13.55 -9.13
C LEU A 28 6.24 14.83 -9.91
N ASP A 29 6.73 14.97 -11.13
CA ASP A 29 6.43 16.12 -11.99
C ASP A 29 4.95 16.14 -12.41
N ILE A 30 4.33 14.98 -12.64
CA ILE A 30 2.87 14.88 -12.88
C ILE A 30 2.10 15.31 -11.63
N ILE A 31 2.48 14.81 -10.45
CA ILE A 31 1.80 15.15 -9.19
C ILE A 31 1.97 16.64 -8.88
N ARG A 32 3.17 17.20 -9.09
CA ARG A 32 3.48 18.61 -8.81
C ARG A 32 2.94 19.57 -9.84
N GLY A 33 2.90 19.16 -11.11
CA GLY A 33 2.54 20.02 -12.24
C GLY A 33 1.08 20.44 -12.20
N ASP A 34 0.22 19.64 -11.58
CA ASP A 34 -1.21 19.91 -11.53
C ASP A 34 -1.84 19.38 -10.23
N MET A 35 -1.79 20.21 -9.19
CA MET A 35 -2.42 19.91 -7.89
C MET A 35 -3.86 20.44 -7.78
N VAL A 36 -4.27 21.34 -8.67
CA VAL A 36 -5.47 22.18 -8.47
C VAL A 36 -6.41 22.17 -9.67
N THR A 37 -5.92 21.92 -10.90
CA THR A 37 -6.81 21.89 -12.05
C THR A 37 -7.55 20.56 -12.13
N ASP A 38 -8.65 20.52 -12.88
CA ASP A 38 -9.54 19.36 -12.97
C ASP A 38 -8.87 18.05 -13.45
N SER A 39 -7.71 18.16 -14.12
CA SER A 39 -6.85 17.04 -14.53
C SER A 39 -5.81 16.63 -13.48
N GLY A 40 -5.71 17.37 -12.39
CA GLY A 40 -4.74 17.18 -11.33
C GLY A 40 -5.03 15.96 -10.47
N PHE A 41 -3.99 15.46 -9.79
CA PHE A 41 -4.11 14.27 -8.95
C PHE A 41 -5.19 14.44 -7.88
N LEU A 42 -5.24 15.60 -7.21
CA LEU A 42 -6.17 15.81 -6.10
C LEU A 42 -7.63 15.86 -6.59
N PRO A 43 -8.02 16.67 -7.60
CA PRO A 43 -9.38 16.61 -8.15
C PRO A 43 -9.76 15.23 -8.70
N ALA A 44 -8.83 14.53 -9.37
CA ALA A 44 -9.07 13.16 -9.85
C ALA A 44 -9.29 12.17 -8.69
N PHE A 45 -8.49 12.26 -7.62
CA PHE A 45 -8.63 11.45 -6.42
C PHE A 45 -9.98 11.72 -5.74
N ILE A 46 -10.35 12.98 -5.56
CA ILE A 46 -11.65 13.34 -4.99
C ILE A 46 -12.79 12.82 -5.89
N LYS A 47 -12.73 13.00 -7.21
CA LYS A 47 -13.72 12.44 -8.16
C LYS A 47 -13.83 10.92 -8.07
N ALA A 48 -12.72 10.21 -7.84
CA ALA A 48 -12.71 8.76 -7.72
C ALA A 48 -13.25 8.26 -6.37
N VAL A 49 -12.95 8.96 -5.28
CA VAL A 49 -13.29 8.53 -3.91
C VAL A 49 -14.68 9.03 -3.49
N HIS A 50 -15.09 10.22 -3.95
CA HIS A 50 -16.35 10.85 -3.52
C HIS A 50 -17.58 9.97 -3.76
N PRO A 51 -17.75 9.26 -4.89
CA PRO A 51 -18.89 8.35 -5.08
C PRO A 51 -18.95 7.22 -4.05
N ALA A 52 -17.79 6.70 -3.62
CA ALA A 52 -17.71 5.63 -2.62
C ALA A 52 -18.00 6.13 -1.20
N LEU A 53 -17.79 7.43 -0.94
CA LEU A 53 -18.04 8.08 0.35
C LEU A 53 -19.36 8.87 0.40
N SER A 54 -20.06 8.99 -0.73
CA SER A 54 -21.38 9.61 -0.81
C SER A 54 -22.44 8.65 -0.33
N ASN A 55 -23.59 9.18 0.10
CA ASN A 55 -24.76 8.38 0.44
C ASN A 55 -25.09 7.41 -0.70
N GLY A 56 -25.16 6.11 -0.38
CA GLY A 56 -25.44 5.04 -1.34
C GLY A 56 -24.82 3.71 -0.93
N ALA A 57 -25.03 2.71 -1.78
CA ALA A 57 -24.65 1.32 -1.51
C ALA A 57 -23.18 1.11 -1.13
N ALA A 58 -22.26 1.92 -1.67
CA ALA A 58 -20.85 1.85 -1.35
C ALA A 58 -20.55 2.29 0.10
N LEU A 59 -21.14 3.40 0.55
CA LEU A 59 -21.02 3.88 1.93
C LEU A 59 -21.73 2.93 2.90
N ASP A 60 -22.88 2.38 2.51
CA ASP A 60 -23.60 1.37 3.30
C ASP A 60 -22.77 0.10 3.48
N ALA A 61 -22.10 -0.38 2.42
CA ALA A 61 -21.19 -1.51 2.50
C ALA A 61 -19.98 -1.21 3.41
N LEU A 62 -19.40 -0.02 3.31
CA LEU A 62 -18.30 0.44 4.16
C LEU A 62 -18.73 0.49 5.64
N ASN A 63 -19.91 1.05 5.92
CA ASN A 63 -20.48 1.11 7.26
C ASN A 63 -20.79 -0.29 7.80
N GLY A 64 -21.36 -1.17 6.98
CA GLY A 64 -21.62 -2.57 7.34
C GLY A 64 -20.34 -3.32 7.72
N GLU A 65 -19.25 -3.12 6.97
CA GLU A 65 -17.96 -3.74 7.27
C GLU A 65 -17.32 -3.16 8.54
N ALA A 66 -17.43 -1.84 8.75
CA ALA A 66 -17.01 -1.20 10.01
C ALA A 66 -17.76 -1.79 11.20
N HIS A 67 -19.08 -1.92 11.11
CA HIS A 67 -19.90 -2.55 12.14
C HIS A 67 -19.46 -3.99 12.41
N ARG A 68 -19.25 -4.79 11.35
CA ARG A 68 -18.78 -6.17 11.45
C ARG A 68 -17.45 -6.28 12.21
N VAL A 69 -16.48 -5.42 11.89
CA VAL A 69 -15.16 -5.40 12.55
C VAL A 69 -15.26 -4.95 14.00
N PHE A 70 -16.09 -3.95 14.31
CA PHE A 70 -16.30 -3.51 15.68
C PHE A 70 -16.96 -4.59 16.54
N THR A 71 -18.05 -5.21 16.06
CA THR A 71 -18.74 -6.30 16.77
C THR A 71 -17.78 -7.46 17.04
N ALA A 72 -17.09 -7.96 16.01
CA ALA A 72 -16.13 -9.04 16.17
C ALA A 72 -15.00 -8.69 17.16
N SER A 73 -14.59 -7.43 17.22
CA SER A 73 -13.58 -7.00 18.19
C SER A 73 -14.10 -6.87 19.61
N LEU A 74 -15.38 -6.54 19.80
CA LEU A 74 -16.01 -6.51 21.12
C LEU A 74 -16.24 -7.95 21.61
N ASP A 75 -16.68 -8.85 20.74
CA ASP A 75 -16.81 -10.28 21.04
C ASP A 75 -15.47 -10.88 21.48
N GLU A 76 -14.36 -10.50 20.84
CA GLU A 76 -13.01 -10.91 21.25
C GLU A 76 -12.65 -10.41 22.66
N ILE A 77 -13.06 -9.19 23.03
CA ILE A 77 -12.84 -8.62 24.36
C ILE A 77 -13.67 -9.40 25.39
N VAL A 78 -14.95 -9.66 25.10
CA VAL A 78 -15.83 -10.43 25.99
C VAL A 78 -15.29 -11.83 26.21
N ALA A 79 -14.84 -12.51 25.15
CA ALA A 79 -14.33 -13.88 25.22
C ALA A 79 -13.01 -14.02 26.01
N ARG A 80 -12.15 -12.98 25.99
CA ARG A 80 -10.84 -12.99 26.67
C ARG A 80 -10.88 -12.41 28.09
N GLY A 81 -12.01 -11.83 28.48
CA GLY A 81 -12.18 -11.16 29.76
C GLY A 81 -11.68 -9.70 29.76
N PRO A 82 -11.79 -9.02 30.91
CA PRO A 82 -11.46 -7.61 31.03
C PRO A 82 -10.03 -7.29 30.58
N ARG A 83 -9.89 -6.28 29.72
CA ARG A 83 -8.58 -5.78 29.26
C ARG A 83 -8.53 -4.27 29.23
N THR A 84 -7.38 -3.73 29.60
CA THR A 84 -7.08 -2.32 29.42
C THR A 84 -6.57 -2.09 28.00
N VAL A 85 -7.20 -1.17 27.29
CA VAL A 85 -6.76 -0.74 25.95
C VAL A 85 -6.66 0.78 25.92
N LYS A 86 -5.76 1.30 25.09
CA LYS A 86 -5.78 2.71 24.73
C LYS A 86 -6.90 2.93 23.72
N LEU A 87 -8.05 3.42 24.19
CA LEU A 87 -9.30 3.47 23.42
C LEU A 87 -9.11 4.10 22.03
N PHE A 88 -8.46 5.27 21.94
CA PHE A 88 -8.23 5.95 20.66
C PHE A 88 -7.37 5.13 19.69
N GLU A 89 -6.27 4.53 20.16
CA GLU A 89 -5.40 3.69 19.34
C GLU A 89 -6.14 2.44 18.85
N TRP A 90 -6.95 1.83 19.73
CA TRP A 90 -7.76 0.66 19.41
C TRP A 90 -8.85 0.98 18.37
N ILE A 91 -9.63 2.05 18.58
CA ILE A 91 -10.66 2.50 17.61
C ILE A 91 -9.99 2.82 16.27
N ARG A 92 -8.92 3.60 16.25
CA ARG A 92 -8.20 3.96 15.02
C ARG A 92 -7.70 2.73 14.29
N HIS A 93 -7.13 1.75 15.01
CA HIS A 93 -6.67 0.50 14.42
C HIS A 93 -7.83 -0.30 13.82
N LYS A 94 -8.94 -0.47 14.56
CA LYS A 94 -10.11 -1.22 14.08
C LYS A 94 -10.79 -0.55 12.90
N PHE A 95 -10.95 0.77 12.94
CA PHE A 95 -11.49 1.55 11.83
C PHE A 95 -10.60 1.44 10.59
N LEU A 96 -9.29 1.60 10.75
CA LEU A 96 -8.34 1.45 9.65
C LEU A 96 -8.41 0.04 9.04
N MET A 97 -8.48 -1.01 9.86
CA MET A 97 -8.65 -2.39 9.37
C MET A 97 -9.97 -2.55 8.62
N ALA A 98 -11.08 -2.03 9.15
CA ALA A 98 -12.38 -2.12 8.48
C ALA A 98 -12.40 -1.44 7.11
N THR A 99 -11.93 -0.19 7.01
CA THR A 99 -11.93 0.54 5.74
C THR A 99 -10.91 -0.01 4.75
N THR A 100 -9.81 -0.54 5.26
CA THR A 100 -8.78 -1.16 4.43
C THR A 100 -9.23 -2.51 3.90
N ASP A 101 -9.80 -3.36 4.76
CA ASP A 101 -10.25 -4.69 4.40
C ASP A 101 -11.45 -4.61 3.44
N SER A 102 -12.31 -3.62 3.62
CA SER A 102 -13.44 -3.35 2.73
C SER A 102 -12.98 -2.92 1.33
N VAL A 103 -11.93 -2.09 1.24
CA VAL A 103 -11.48 -1.53 -0.04
C VAL A 103 -10.47 -2.46 -0.73
N TYR A 104 -9.52 -3.03 0.01
CA TYR A 104 -8.34 -3.67 -0.57
C TYR A 104 -8.23 -5.18 -0.33
N SER A 105 -9.23 -5.80 0.29
CA SER A 105 -9.22 -7.21 0.72
C SER A 105 -8.17 -7.51 1.83
N PRO A 106 -8.56 -8.23 2.90
CA PRO A 106 -7.69 -8.48 4.07
C PRO A 106 -6.33 -9.12 3.77
N ARG A 107 -6.22 -9.86 2.66
CA ARG A 107 -5.01 -10.64 2.36
C ARG A 107 -3.91 -9.87 1.62
N ASN A 108 -4.25 -8.78 0.95
CA ASN A 108 -3.31 -8.10 0.05
C ASN A 108 -2.75 -6.81 0.66
N TRP A 109 -3.57 -6.05 1.40
CA TRP A 109 -3.13 -4.74 1.89
C TRP A 109 -1.97 -4.81 2.88
N GLY A 110 -1.99 -5.73 3.85
CA GLY A 110 -0.95 -5.81 4.89
C GLY A 110 0.47 -6.02 4.36
N LYS A 111 0.60 -6.63 3.18
CA LYS A 111 1.90 -6.82 2.49
C LYS A 111 2.29 -5.63 1.60
N PHE A 112 1.30 -4.90 1.10
CA PHE A 112 1.52 -3.77 0.20
C PHE A 112 1.77 -2.47 0.96
N HIS A 113 0.91 -2.12 1.93
CA HIS A 113 0.91 -0.83 2.61
C HIS A 113 2.25 -0.40 3.21
N PRO A 114 2.96 -1.25 4.00
CA PRO A 114 4.24 -0.87 4.58
C PRO A 114 5.31 -0.56 3.53
N ALA A 115 5.16 -1.10 2.32
CA ALA A 115 6.10 -0.92 1.22
C ALA A 115 5.73 0.23 0.27
N ILE A 116 4.53 0.82 0.36
CA ILE A 116 4.07 1.85 -0.60
C ILE A 116 5.06 3.01 -0.69
N MET A 117 5.50 3.55 0.44
CA MET A 117 6.46 4.68 0.44
C MET A 117 7.80 4.29 -0.18
N PHE A 118 8.32 3.10 0.12
CA PHE A 118 9.58 2.64 -0.47
C PHE A 118 9.47 2.34 -1.98
N LEU A 119 8.31 1.84 -2.41
CA LEU A 119 8.00 1.61 -3.82
C LEU A 119 7.80 2.93 -4.59
N MET A 120 7.16 3.93 -3.99
CA MET A 120 6.97 5.25 -4.60
C MET A 120 8.28 6.03 -4.74
N LEU A 121 9.17 5.89 -3.76
CA LEU A 121 10.47 6.57 -3.74
C LEU A 121 11.58 5.78 -4.45
N ASP A 122 11.29 4.60 -5.00
CA ASP A 122 12.25 3.71 -5.66
C ASP A 122 13.54 3.45 -4.84
N LEU A 123 13.41 3.41 -3.51
CA LEU A 123 14.57 3.39 -2.59
C LEU A 123 15.34 2.07 -2.60
N LEU A 124 14.66 0.95 -2.84
CA LEU A 124 15.28 -0.38 -2.91
C LEU A 124 14.95 -1.07 -4.23
N PRO A 125 15.80 -2.00 -4.69
CA PRO A 125 15.50 -2.79 -5.88
C PRO A 125 14.16 -3.55 -5.78
N PRO A 126 13.42 -3.76 -6.88
CA PRO A 126 12.12 -4.45 -6.87
C PRO A 126 12.13 -5.83 -6.22
N TRP A 127 13.27 -6.53 -6.27
CA TRP A 127 13.40 -7.85 -5.66
C TRP A 127 13.28 -7.81 -4.12
N ALA A 128 13.61 -6.69 -3.47
CA ALA A 128 13.43 -6.50 -2.03
C ALA A 128 11.95 -6.42 -1.63
N PHE A 129 11.07 -6.09 -2.59
CA PHE A 129 9.64 -5.89 -2.38
C PHE A 129 8.77 -6.88 -3.17
N ARG A 130 9.29 -8.05 -3.56
CA ARG A 130 8.51 -9.06 -4.33
C ARG A 130 7.14 -9.35 -3.71
N SER A 131 7.07 -9.48 -2.39
CA SER A 131 5.82 -9.71 -1.65
C SER A 131 4.82 -8.55 -1.84
N ALA A 132 5.29 -7.31 -1.72
CA ALA A 132 4.47 -6.11 -1.89
C ALA A 132 4.06 -5.88 -3.34
N ILE A 133 4.94 -6.13 -4.31
CA ILE A 133 4.63 -6.04 -5.75
C ILE A 133 3.58 -7.08 -6.13
N ASN A 134 3.73 -8.33 -5.66
CA ASN A 134 2.74 -9.37 -5.88
C ASN A 134 1.39 -9.02 -5.24
N ALA A 135 1.41 -8.45 -4.02
CA ALA A 135 0.21 -7.97 -3.35
C ALA A 135 -0.46 -6.83 -4.13
N ARG A 136 0.30 -5.85 -4.63
CA ARG A 136 -0.18 -4.78 -5.51
C ARG A 136 -0.82 -5.35 -6.78
N ASN A 137 -0.18 -6.31 -7.43
CA ASN A 137 -0.69 -6.88 -8.68
C ASN A 137 -1.99 -7.68 -8.45
N ARG A 138 -2.07 -8.43 -7.36
CA ARG A 138 -3.31 -9.12 -6.95
C ARG A 138 -4.42 -8.12 -6.64
N LEU A 139 -4.08 -7.03 -5.97
CA LEU A 139 -5.00 -5.97 -5.64
C LEU A 139 -5.51 -5.25 -6.89
N ALA A 140 -4.62 -4.90 -7.83
CA ALA A 140 -5.02 -4.31 -9.10
C ALA A 140 -5.94 -5.25 -9.89
N LYS A 141 -5.65 -6.56 -9.86
CA LYS A 141 -6.50 -7.57 -10.51
C LYS A 141 -7.89 -7.68 -9.89
N SER A 142 -8.03 -7.54 -8.56
CA SER A 142 -9.35 -7.61 -7.92
C SER A 142 -10.30 -6.44 -8.23
N PHE A 143 -9.82 -5.41 -8.94
CA PHE A 143 -10.64 -4.30 -9.42
C PHE A 143 -10.94 -4.37 -10.93
N GLN A 144 -10.51 -5.44 -11.62
CA GLN A 144 -10.74 -5.63 -13.07
C GLN A 144 -11.93 -6.54 -13.38
N ASP A 145 -12.52 -7.16 -12.36
CA ASP A 145 -13.71 -8.02 -12.43
C ASP A 145 -14.93 -7.26 -11.88
#